data_AF-M3VFE1-F1
#
_entry.id   AF-M3VFE1-F1
#
_cell.length_a   1.000
_cell.length_b   1.000
_cell.length_c   1.000
_cell.angle_alpha   90.00
_cell.angle_beta   90.00
_cell.angle_gamma   90.00
#
_symmetry.space_group_name_H-M   'P 1'
#
loop_
_entity.id
_entity.type
_entity.pdbx_description
1 polymer ?
#
loop_
_entity_poly.entity_id
_entity_poly.type
_entity_poly.pdbx_seq_one_letter_code
_entity_poly.pdbx_strand_id
1 'polypeptide(L)'
;MSAPGQRQSPFPIVMRGYDRDQVTDHIRRLDAELQMMAADRDSAHASADQLHERLEQARAQVHSLQRDVDTLSVPPTTVAGMTERVSRMLQLATDEAAELRANAREEAAETISVARQEAKAERDSAATDAARTRELAQDHADTLITDAEERAAAIDADAETVRIASEKAQADAKERAAQIIADAEDEAARLRGAAHNIAMNRLGRSREIAGAAHDAHRQILDHLGALRQHLGDLPDALALSGDELDLVNADDSDDLTLLNRTLDGRDRFVSADPSRTDTRAAEATDVLDAISDEYSDDDYDAKHYGPSSKDGADSATA
;
A
#
# COMPACT_ATOMS: atom_id res chain seq x y z
N MET A 1 113.42 -50.83 2.44
CA MET A 1 113.73 -49.54 3.11
C MET A 1 112.46 -49.02 3.73
N SER A 2 112.37 -49.00 5.06
CA SER A 2 111.71 -47.94 5.85
C SER A 2 111.78 -48.26 7.34
N ALA A 3 112.55 -47.41 8.03
CA ALA A 3 112.65 -47.12 9.46
C ALA A 3 112.84 -48.28 10.48
N PRO A 4 113.95 -48.32 11.23
CA PRO A 4 113.93 -48.93 12.55
C PRO A 4 113.05 -48.05 13.43
N GLY A 5 111.81 -48.48 13.68
CA GLY A 5 110.99 -47.83 14.70
C GLY A 5 111.79 -47.83 16.00
N GLN A 6 112.09 -46.63 16.52
CA GLN A 6 112.62 -46.49 17.87
C GLN A 6 111.85 -47.45 18.79
N ARG A 7 112.53 -48.44 19.36
CA ARG A 7 112.01 -49.11 20.55
C ARG A 7 112.10 -48.08 21.66
N GLN A 8 111.13 -47.17 21.70
CA GLN A 8 110.86 -46.39 22.90
C GLN A 8 110.58 -47.45 23.97
N SER A 9 111.54 -47.64 24.87
CA SER A 9 111.32 -48.47 26.04
C SER A 9 110.05 -47.94 26.71
N PRO A 10 109.03 -48.76 26.98
CA PRO A 10 107.80 -48.30 27.62
C PRO A 10 108.04 -47.83 29.06
N PHE A 11 109.28 -47.98 29.54
CA PHE A 11 109.73 -47.61 30.87
C PHE A 11 110.73 -46.45 30.80
N PRO A 12 110.50 -45.37 31.55
CA PRO A 12 111.49 -44.31 31.75
C PRO A 12 112.65 -44.83 32.61
N ILE A 13 113.85 -44.29 32.35
CA ILE A 13 115.10 -44.67 33.02
C ILE A 13 115.42 -43.63 34.10
N VAL A 14 115.53 -44.06 35.35
CA VAL A 14 116.05 -43.26 36.47
C VAL A 14 117.56 -43.44 36.61
N MET A 15 118.25 -42.61 37.41
CA MET A 15 119.72 -42.49 37.51
C MET A 15 120.52 -43.81 37.52
N ARG A 16 119.91 -44.94 37.93
CA ARG A 16 120.39 -46.31 37.72
C ARG A 16 119.22 -47.29 37.48
N GLY A 17 118.73 -47.37 36.24
CA GLY A 17 117.84 -48.45 35.77
C GLY A 17 116.40 -48.03 35.48
N TYR A 18 115.55 -49.00 35.16
CA TYR A 18 114.12 -48.76 34.92
C TYR A 18 113.36 -48.47 36.22
N ASP A 19 112.35 -47.61 36.13
CA ASP A 19 111.41 -47.38 37.22
C ASP A 19 110.68 -48.69 37.58
N ARG A 20 110.95 -49.20 38.79
CA ARG A 20 110.44 -50.50 39.26
C ARG A 20 108.92 -50.51 39.38
N ASP A 21 108.32 -49.38 39.74
CA ASP A 21 106.88 -49.28 39.93
C ASP A 21 106.18 -49.33 38.56
N GLN A 22 106.71 -48.60 37.56
CA GLN A 22 106.18 -48.65 36.19
C GLN A 22 106.37 -50.00 35.51
N VAL A 23 107.52 -50.66 35.71
CA VAL A 23 107.74 -52.03 35.21
C VAL A 23 106.75 -53.00 35.85
N THR A 24 106.52 -52.89 37.16
CA THR A 24 105.56 -53.73 37.89
C THR A 24 104.13 -53.50 37.38
N ASP A 25 103.73 -52.25 37.14
CA ASP A 25 102.41 -51.92 36.61
C ASP A 25 102.20 -52.40 35.17
N HIS A 26 103.24 -52.36 34.32
CA HIS A 26 103.16 -52.92 32.98
C HIS A 26 103.12 -54.45 32.98
N ILE A 27 103.89 -55.12 33.84
CA ILE A 27 103.82 -56.57 34.01
C ILE A 27 102.42 -56.98 34.49
N ARG A 28 101.84 -56.24 35.45
CA ARG A 28 100.45 -56.44 35.90
C ARG A 28 99.43 -56.27 34.77
N ARG A 29 99.62 -55.26 33.91
CA ARG A 29 98.76 -55.04 32.74
C ARG A 29 98.88 -56.18 31.74
N LEU A 30 100.10 -56.62 31.43
CA LEU A 30 100.35 -57.73 30.51
C LEU A 30 99.79 -59.05 31.06
N ASP A 31 99.92 -59.29 32.36
CA ASP A 31 99.33 -60.47 33.02
C ASP A 31 97.80 -60.42 32.96
N ALA A 32 97.19 -59.25 33.17
CA ALA A 32 95.75 -59.06 32.98
C ALA A 32 95.31 -59.27 31.51
N GLU A 33 96.08 -58.79 30.53
CA GLU A 33 95.82 -59.02 29.10
C GLU A 33 95.97 -60.50 28.73
N LEU A 34 96.97 -61.20 29.24
CA LEU A 34 97.15 -62.64 29.03
C LEU A 34 96.03 -63.47 29.67
N GLN A 35 95.59 -63.08 30.87
CA GLN A 35 94.43 -63.71 31.52
C GLN A 35 93.14 -63.46 30.74
N MET A 36 92.94 -62.26 30.20
CA MET A 36 91.82 -61.94 29.32
C MET A 36 91.87 -62.77 28.03
N MET A 37 93.01 -62.84 27.35
CA MET A 37 93.17 -63.66 26.14
C MET A 37 93.01 -65.16 26.43
N ALA A 38 93.49 -65.65 27.57
CA ALA A 38 93.27 -67.02 28.00
C ALA A 38 91.78 -67.29 28.25
N ALA A 39 91.10 -66.38 28.94
CA ALA A 39 89.65 -66.47 29.18
C ALA A 39 88.85 -66.42 27.86
N ASP A 40 89.21 -65.55 26.92
CA ASP A 40 88.59 -65.46 25.60
C ASP A 40 88.82 -66.73 24.78
N ARG A 41 90.05 -67.27 24.82
CA ARG A 41 90.39 -68.54 24.17
C ARG A 41 89.58 -69.70 24.75
N ASP A 42 89.50 -69.78 26.08
CA ASP A 42 88.77 -70.85 26.76
C ASP A 42 87.26 -70.74 26.49
N SER A 43 86.72 -69.51 26.42
CA SER A 43 85.34 -69.23 25.97
C SER A 43 85.11 -69.64 24.51
N ALA A 44 86.06 -69.36 23.62
CA ALA A 44 86.00 -69.76 22.23
C ALA A 44 86.07 -71.30 22.07
N HIS A 45 86.93 -71.98 22.84
CA HIS A 45 86.98 -73.45 22.87
C HIS A 45 85.68 -74.05 23.39
N ALA A 46 85.14 -73.53 24.50
CA ALA A 46 83.86 -73.99 25.02
C ALA A 46 82.72 -73.80 24.00
N SER A 47 82.73 -72.69 23.26
CA SER A 47 81.75 -72.42 22.19
C SER A 47 81.93 -73.37 21.00
N ALA A 48 83.18 -73.70 20.63
CA ALA A 48 83.50 -74.64 19.57
C ALA A 48 83.06 -76.07 19.93
N ASP A 49 83.30 -76.49 21.17
CA ASP A 49 82.87 -77.79 21.69
C ASP A 49 81.34 -77.90 21.70
N GLN A 50 80.64 -76.87 22.17
CA GLN A 50 79.16 -76.81 22.12
C GLN A 50 78.61 -76.89 20.69
N LEU A 51 79.26 -76.21 19.74
CA LEU A 51 78.85 -76.26 18.34
C LEU A 51 79.12 -77.65 17.75
N HIS A 52 80.23 -78.28 18.11
CA HIS A 52 80.55 -79.64 17.68
C HIS A 52 79.53 -80.64 18.20
N GLU A 53 79.14 -80.56 19.47
CA GLU A 53 78.08 -81.39 20.05
C GLU A 53 76.75 -81.22 19.33
N ARG A 54 76.33 -79.97 19.04
CA ARG A 54 75.11 -79.69 18.27
C ARG A 54 75.18 -80.26 16.85
N LEU A 55 76.35 -80.21 16.23
CA LEU A 55 76.58 -80.74 14.89
C LEU A 55 76.46 -82.26 14.89
N GLU A 56 77.09 -82.94 15.85
CA GLU A 56 76.98 -84.40 16.00
C GLU A 56 75.55 -84.82 16.34
N GLN A 57 74.83 -84.07 17.18
CA GLN A 57 73.41 -84.32 17.45
C GLN A 57 72.55 -84.16 16.19
N ALA A 58 72.76 -83.10 15.41
CA ALA A 58 72.05 -82.89 14.15
C ALA A 58 72.39 -83.98 13.11
N ARG A 59 73.65 -84.40 13.01
CA ARG A 59 74.07 -85.53 12.16
C ARG A 59 73.40 -86.83 12.56
N ALA A 60 73.33 -87.13 13.86
CA ALA A 60 72.65 -88.31 14.36
C ALA A 60 71.14 -88.27 14.05
N GLN A 61 70.51 -87.10 14.19
CA GLN A 61 69.10 -86.90 13.83
C GLN A 61 68.86 -87.09 12.33
N VAL A 62 69.70 -86.50 11.47
CA VAL A 62 69.61 -86.67 10.01
C VAL A 62 69.78 -88.14 9.63
N HIS A 63 70.76 -88.84 10.19
CA HIS A 63 70.93 -90.28 9.95
C HIS A 63 69.73 -91.10 10.41
N SER A 64 69.11 -90.74 11.53
CA SER A 64 67.87 -91.39 12.00
C SER A 64 66.71 -91.14 11.04
N LEU A 65 66.48 -89.89 10.65
CA LEU A 65 65.44 -89.51 9.70
C LEU A 65 65.64 -90.17 8.33
N GLN A 66 66.88 -90.29 7.86
CA GLN A 66 67.21 -90.99 6.61
C GLN A 66 66.85 -92.48 6.71
N ARG A 67 67.19 -93.16 7.81
CA ARG A 67 66.78 -94.57 8.02
C ARG A 67 65.27 -94.73 8.07
N ASP A 68 64.57 -93.82 8.73
CA ASP A 68 63.11 -93.81 8.78
C ASP A 68 62.52 -93.64 7.37
N VAL A 69 63.05 -92.71 6.58
CA VAL A 69 62.61 -92.48 5.19
C VAL A 69 62.89 -93.69 4.31
N ASP A 70 64.08 -94.29 4.41
CA ASP A 70 64.44 -95.49 3.66
C ASP A 70 63.49 -96.65 4.01
N THR A 71 63.19 -96.84 5.30
CA THR A 71 62.22 -97.83 5.79
C THR A 71 60.81 -97.56 5.26
N LEU A 72 60.44 -96.28 5.14
CA LEU A 72 59.14 -95.85 4.63
C LEU A 72 59.06 -95.75 3.11
N SER A 73 60.16 -95.78 2.37
CA SER A 73 60.16 -95.66 0.90
C SER A 73 60.05 -97.03 0.20
N VAL A 74 60.57 -98.09 0.82
CA VAL A 74 60.41 -99.46 0.35
C VAL A 74 58.95 -99.91 0.54
N PRO A 75 58.33 -100.61 -0.44
CA PRO A 75 56.99 -101.17 -0.26
C PRO A 75 56.95 -102.06 0.99
N PRO A 76 56.00 -101.84 1.92
CA PRO A 76 56.00 -102.58 3.18
C PRO A 76 55.75 -104.07 2.90
N THR A 77 56.76 -104.89 3.14
CA THR A 77 56.70 -106.36 2.99
C THR A 77 56.24 -107.05 4.29
N THR A 78 56.02 -106.29 5.37
CA THR A 78 55.59 -106.78 6.69
C THR A 78 54.34 -106.04 7.19
N VAL A 79 53.50 -106.73 7.96
CA VAL A 79 52.26 -106.18 8.56
C VAL A 79 52.54 -105.06 9.57
N ALA A 80 53.66 -105.15 10.30
CA ALA A 80 54.09 -104.11 11.24
C ALA A 80 54.43 -102.79 10.51
N GLY A 81 55.16 -102.85 9.40
CA GLY A 81 55.50 -101.66 8.59
C GLY A 81 54.27 -101.02 7.92
N MET A 82 53.26 -101.82 7.54
CA MET A 82 51.97 -101.27 7.09
C MET A 82 51.25 -100.50 8.21
N THR A 83 51.24 -101.02 9.44
CA THR A 83 50.56 -100.40 10.58
C THR A 83 51.23 -99.09 10.98
N GLU A 84 52.57 -99.05 11.00
CA GLU A 84 53.34 -97.84 11.31
C GLU A 84 53.15 -96.74 10.27
N ARG A 85 53.14 -97.08 8.97
CA ARG A 85 52.82 -96.11 7.91
C ARG A 85 51.39 -95.58 8.05
N VAL A 86 50.41 -96.43 8.36
CA VAL A 86 49.02 -96.00 8.58
C VAL A 86 48.92 -95.07 9.79
N SER A 87 49.60 -95.37 10.90
CA SER A 87 49.63 -94.48 12.07
C SER A 87 50.23 -93.11 11.73
N ARG A 88 51.33 -93.07 10.96
CA ARG A 88 51.97 -91.81 10.56
C ARG A 88 51.12 -91.03 9.53
N MET A 89 50.43 -91.72 8.62
CA MET A 89 49.44 -91.10 7.72
C MET A 89 48.25 -90.52 8.49
N LEU A 90 47.73 -91.24 9.49
CA LEU A 90 46.64 -90.74 10.34
C LEU A 90 47.08 -89.54 11.18
N GLN A 91 48.31 -89.55 11.68
CA GLN A 91 48.86 -88.41 12.41
C GLN A 91 49.03 -87.19 11.50
N LEU A 92 49.63 -87.37 10.32
CA LEU A 92 49.72 -86.31 9.31
C LEU A 92 48.34 -85.77 8.90
N ALA A 93 47.37 -86.65 8.66
CA ALA A 93 46.01 -86.24 8.33
C ALA A 93 45.31 -85.51 9.48
N THR A 94 45.64 -85.84 10.74
CA THR A 94 45.10 -85.15 11.92
C THR A 94 45.72 -83.76 12.06
N ASP A 95 47.02 -83.64 11.84
CA ASP A 95 47.76 -82.36 11.85
C ASP A 95 47.25 -81.46 10.71
N GLU A 96 47.11 -81.98 9.49
CA GLU A 96 46.56 -81.26 8.35
C GLU A 96 45.10 -80.84 8.59
N ALA A 97 44.28 -81.71 9.20
CA ALA A 97 42.91 -81.35 9.57
C ALA A 97 42.85 -80.33 10.72
N ALA A 98 43.86 -80.25 11.59
CA ALA A 98 43.96 -79.24 12.63
C ALA A 98 44.34 -77.88 12.01
N GLU A 99 45.32 -77.87 11.11
CA GLU A 99 45.74 -76.70 10.34
C GLU A 99 44.59 -76.15 9.50
N LEU A 100 43.89 -76.99 8.73
CA LEU A 100 42.75 -76.57 7.92
C LEU A 100 41.64 -75.94 8.78
N ARG A 101 41.37 -76.49 9.97
CA ARG A 101 40.39 -75.91 10.90
C ARG A 101 40.88 -74.59 11.50
N ALA A 102 42.18 -74.43 11.72
CA ALA A 102 42.76 -73.17 12.21
C ALA A 102 42.62 -72.09 11.13
N ASN A 103 43.05 -72.38 9.91
CA ASN A 103 42.96 -71.47 8.77
C ASN A 103 41.51 -71.08 8.48
N ALA A 104 40.58 -72.04 8.44
CA ALA A 104 39.16 -71.75 8.23
C ALA A 104 38.56 -70.86 9.34
N ARG A 105 39.03 -70.98 10.59
CA ARG A 105 38.58 -70.10 11.68
C ARG A 105 39.16 -68.70 11.55
N GLU A 106 40.41 -68.58 11.11
CA GLU A 106 41.06 -67.30 10.88
C GLU A 106 40.40 -66.55 9.72
N GLU A 107 40.20 -67.21 8.58
CA GLU A 107 39.48 -66.65 7.42
C GLU A 107 38.04 -66.25 7.78
N ALA A 108 37.34 -67.07 8.57
CA ALA A 108 36.00 -66.72 9.04
C ALA A 108 36.01 -65.51 9.97
N ALA A 109 37.00 -65.41 10.87
CA ALA A 109 37.15 -64.27 11.77
C ALA A 109 37.49 -62.99 11.01
N GLU A 110 38.36 -63.07 10.00
CA GLU A 110 38.68 -61.97 9.10
C GLU A 110 37.44 -61.51 8.32
N THR A 111 36.72 -62.44 7.70
CA THR A 111 35.48 -62.14 6.96
C THR A 111 34.44 -61.46 7.85
N ILE A 112 34.24 -61.95 9.08
CA ILE A 112 33.33 -61.33 10.04
C ILE A 112 33.82 -59.94 10.46
N SER A 113 35.14 -59.75 10.62
CA SER A 113 35.73 -58.45 10.96
C SER A 113 35.49 -57.43 9.85
N VAL A 114 35.75 -57.79 8.59
CA VAL A 114 35.51 -56.95 7.42
C VAL A 114 34.03 -56.61 7.31
N ALA A 115 33.14 -57.61 7.35
CA ALA A 115 31.70 -57.38 7.28
C ALA A 115 31.18 -56.46 8.40
N ARG A 116 31.74 -56.55 9.61
CA ARG A 116 31.40 -55.64 10.72
C ARG A 116 31.89 -54.22 10.49
N GLN A 117 33.09 -54.06 9.93
CA GLN A 117 33.63 -52.74 9.60
C GLN A 117 32.82 -52.06 8.49
N GLU A 118 32.48 -52.82 7.43
CA GLU A 118 31.62 -52.34 6.34
C GLU A 118 30.23 -51.97 6.84
N ALA A 119 29.58 -52.84 7.63
CA ALA A 119 28.27 -52.55 8.21
C ALA A 119 28.30 -51.32 9.14
N LYS A 120 29.41 -51.08 9.84
CA LYS A 120 29.57 -49.87 10.66
C LYS A 120 29.73 -48.63 9.77
N ALA A 121 30.59 -48.70 8.76
CA ALA A 121 30.80 -47.59 7.83
C ALA A 121 29.51 -47.19 7.10
N GLU A 122 28.72 -48.18 6.67
CA GLU A 122 27.42 -47.94 6.03
C GLU A 122 26.42 -47.29 6.99
N ARG A 123 26.36 -47.74 8.26
CA ARG A 123 25.51 -47.12 9.28
C ARG A 123 25.92 -45.68 9.59
N ASP A 124 27.23 -45.43 9.71
CA ASP A 124 27.77 -44.09 9.99
C ASP A 124 27.50 -43.14 8.81
N SER A 125 27.63 -43.63 7.57
CA SER A 125 27.26 -42.88 6.36
C SER A 125 25.76 -42.58 6.32
N ALA A 126 24.92 -43.59 6.51
CA ALA A 126 23.47 -43.42 6.52
C ALA A 126 23.00 -42.46 7.63
N ALA A 127 23.62 -42.51 8.81
CA ALA A 127 23.33 -41.58 9.90
C ALA A 127 23.73 -40.14 9.54
N THR A 128 24.87 -39.95 8.89
CA THR A 128 25.34 -38.64 8.42
C THR A 128 24.42 -38.06 7.35
N ASP A 129 24.02 -38.88 6.38
CA ASP A 129 23.11 -38.45 5.32
C ASP A 129 21.72 -38.12 5.88
N ALA A 130 21.19 -38.96 6.79
CA ALA A 130 19.93 -38.68 7.47
C ALA A 130 19.97 -37.43 8.35
N ALA A 131 21.13 -37.10 8.94
CA ALA A 131 21.32 -35.85 9.66
C ALA A 131 21.30 -34.66 8.70
N ARG A 132 22.06 -34.73 7.60
CA ARG A 132 22.10 -33.68 6.56
C ARG A 132 20.72 -33.43 5.94
N THR A 133 19.96 -34.48 5.62
CA THR A 133 18.60 -34.33 5.09
C THR A 133 17.67 -33.65 6.08
N ARG A 134 17.78 -33.96 7.39
CA ARG A 134 16.97 -33.30 8.42
C ARG A 134 17.33 -31.83 8.58
N GLU A 135 18.62 -31.50 8.58
CA GLU A 135 19.10 -30.12 8.65
C GLU A 135 18.59 -29.29 7.45
N LEU A 136 18.77 -29.78 6.22
CA LEU A 136 18.27 -29.11 5.02
C LEU A 136 16.74 -28.95 5.02
N ALA A 137 16.00 -29.95 5.54
CA ALA A 137 14.55 -29.86 5.66
C ALA A 137 14.12 -28.82 6.72
N GLN A 138 14.86 -28.69 7.81
CA GLN A 138 14.64 -27.68 8.84
C GLN A 138 14.91 -26.28 8.29
N ASP A 139 16.06 -26.05 7.66
CA ASP A 139 16.42 -24.76 7.06
C ASP A 139 15.38 -24.32 6.02
N HIS A 140 14.90 -25.25 5.19
CA HIS A 140 13.86 -24.97 4.21
C HIS A 140 12.51 -24.66 4.87
N ALA A 141 12.16 -25.35 5.96
CA ALA A 141 10.95 -25.06 6.71
C ALA A 141 11.00 -23.68 7.37
N ASP A 142 12.12 -23.33 7.99
CA ASP A 142 12.33 -22.04 8.65
C ASP A 142 12.31 -20.89 7.63
N THR A 143 12.91 -21.10 6.46
CA THR A 143 12.86 -20.13 5.35
C THR A 143 11.43 -19.93 4.87
N LEU A 144 10.66 -21.02 4.68
CA LEU A 144 9.26 -20.94 4.26
C LEU A 144 8.39 -20.23 5.29
N ILE A 145 8.60 -20.47 6.58
CA ILE A 145 7.87 -19.81 7.66
C ILE A 145 8.19 -18.33 7.66
N THR A 146 9.46 -17.96 7.61
CA THR A 146 9.90 -16.56 7.60
C THR A 146 9.31 -15.79 6.41
N ASP A 147 9.39 -16.36 5.20
CA ASP A 147 8.82 -15.76 3.99
C ASP A 147 7.28 -15.67 4.07
N ALA A 148 6.61 -16.68 4.64
CA ALA A 148 5.16 -16.61 4.88
C ALA A 148 4.78 -15.51 5.88
N GLU A 149 5.55 -15.34 6.96
CA GLU A 149 5.36 -14.28 7.95
C GLU A 149 5.60 -12.89 7.34
N GLU A 150 6.65 -12.73 6.54
CA GLU A 150 6.93 -11.47 5.82
C GLU A 150 5.80 -11.11 4.84
N ARG A 151 5.30 -12.08 4.07
CA ARG A 151 4.17 -11.86 3.17
C ARG A 151 2.88 -11.54 3.92
N ALA A 152 2.61 -12.22 5.03
CA ALA A 152 1.44 -11.93 5.87
C ALA A 152 1.51 -10.50 6.41
N ALA A 153 2.67 -10.09 6.94
CA ALA A 153 2.89 -8.73 7.43
C ALA A 153 2.74 -7.68 6.32
N ALA A 154 3.21 -7.96 5.11
CA ALA A 154 3.04 -7.07 3.96
C ALA A 154 1.56 -6.93 3.57
N ILE A 155 0.80 -8.04 3.54
CA ILE A 155 -0.64 -8.03 3.25
C ILE A 155 -1.40 -7.22 4.32
N ASP A 156 -1.08 -7.41 5.60
CA ASP A 156 -1.71 -6.69 6.69
C ASP A 156 -1.40 -5.18 6.62
N ALA A 157 -0.16 -4.81 6.29
CA ALA A 157 0.22 -3.42 6.08
C ALA A 157 -0.53 -2.79 4.89
N ASP A 158 -0.60 -3.50 3.76
CA ASP A 158 -1.35 -3.05 2.58
C ASP A 158 -2.84 -2.90 2.89
N ALA A 159 -3.43 -3.87 3.59
CA ALA A 159 -4.83 -3.82 4.03
C ALA A 159 -5.11 -2.62 4.94
N GLU A 160 -4.18 -2.31 5.87
CA GLU A 160 -4.28 -1.14 6.74
C GLU A 160 -4.22 0.17 5.93
N THR A 161 -3.29 0.28 4.97
CA THR A 161 -3.21 1.48 4.11
C THR A 161 -4.47 1.70 3.29
N VAL A 162 -5.04 0.62 2.73
CA VAL A 162 -6.31 0.66 1.99
C VAL A 162 -7.46 1.04 2.91
N ARG A 163 -7.50 0.52 4.14
CA ARG A 163 -8.52 0.88 5.14
C ARG A 163 -8.47 2.37 5.47
N ILE A 164 -7.30 2.90 5.81
CA ILE A 164 -7.10 4.32 6.12
C ILE A 164 -7.49 5.19 4.92
N ALA A 165 -7.07 4.82 3.71
CA ALA A 165 -7.41 5.56 2.49
C ALA A 165 -8.92 5.54 2.22
N SER A 166 -9.58 4.39 2.43
CA SER A 166 -11.03 4.25 2.30
C SER A 166 -11.79 5.09 3.31
N GLU A 167 -11.40 5.05 4.59
CA GLU A 167 -11.98 5.85 5.66
C GLU A 167 -11.87 7.35 5.37
N LYS A 168 -10.70 7.79 4.90
CA LYS A 168 -10.48 9.18 4.49
C LYS A 168 -11.37 9.56 3.31
N ALA A 169 -11.43 8.73 2.27
CA ALA A 169 -12.29 9.00 1.11
C ALA A 169 -13.77 9.07 1.50
N GLN A 170 -14.22 8.24 2.44
CA GLN A 170 -15.58 8.30 2.98
C GLN A 170 -15.83 9.57 3.79
N ALA A 171 -14.86 10.02 4.59
CA ALA A 171 -14.96 11.27 5.33
C ALA A 171 -15.04 12.48 4.37
N ASP A 172 -14.15 12.56 3.39
CA ASP A 172 -14.13 13.61 2.38
C ASP A 172 -15.43 13.64 1.57
N ALA A 173 -15.98 12.46 1.22
CA ALA A 173 -17.26 12.36 0.51
C ALA A 173 -18.44 12.85 1.35
N LYS A 174 -18.46 12.52 2.65
CA LYS A 174 -19.49 13.01 3.59
C LYS A 174 -19.42 14.52 3.77
N GLU A 175 -18.21 15.08 3.90
CA GLU A 175 -18.01 16.53 4.01
C GLU A 175 -18.51 17.26 2.76
N ARG A 176 -18.13 16.78 1.57
CA ARG A 176 -18.62 17.36 0.29
C ARG A 176 -20.13 17.27 0.16
N ALA A 177 -20.73 16.13 0.53
CA ALA A 177 -22.17 15.97 0.50
C ALA A 177 -22.87 16.95 1.44
N ALA A 178 -22.35 17.12 2.67
CA ALA A 178 -22.87 18.09 3.62
C ALA A 178 -22.75 19.53 3.10
N GLN A 179 -21.63 19.88 2.47
CA GLN A 179 -21.44 21.20 1.87
C GLN A 179 -22.44 21.46 0.73
N ILE A 180 -22.63 20.51 -0.17
CA ILE A 180 -23.60 20.62 -1.27
C ILE A 180 -25.03 20.81 -0.73
N ILE A 181 -25.39 20.06 0.32
CA ILE A 181 -26.71 20.20 0.96
C ILE A 181 -26.85 21.59 1.59
N ALA A 182 -25.86 22.06 2.33
CA ALA A 182 -25.89 23.38 2.95
C ALA A 182 -26.00 24.51 1.91
N ASP A 183 -25.21 24.45 0.84
CA ASP A 183 -25.25 25.44 -0.25
C ASP A 183 -26.62 25.43 -0.95
N ALA A 184 -27.19 24.25 -1.19
CA ALA A 184 -28.52 24.10 -1.79
C ALA A 184 -29.64 24.62 -0.86
N GLU A 185 -29.55 24.38 0.45
CA GLU A 185 -30.49 24.90 1.45
C GLU A 185 -30.44 26.43 1.53
N ASP A 186 -29.24 27.01 1.51
CA ASP A 186 -29.02 28.45 1.48
C ASP A 186 -29.60 29.09 0.21
N GLU A 187 -29.34 28.49 -0.96
CA GLU A 187 -29.90 28.97 -2.21
C GLU A 187 -31.42 28.86 -2.23
N ALA A 188 -31.99 27.74 -1.77
CA ALA A 188 -33.43 27.57 -1.63
C ALA A 188 -34.05 28.58 -0.66
N ALA A 189 -33.35 28.94 0.43
CA ALA A 189 -33.78 29.98 1.36
C ALA A 189 -33.78 31.36 0.68
N ARG A 190 -32.73 31.70 -0.08
CA ARG A 190 -32.65 32.96 -0.85
C ARG A 190 -33.76 33.06 -1.89
N LEU A 191 -34.00 31.99 -2.66
CA LEU A 191 -35.06 31.94 -3.67
C LEU A 191 -36.44 32.09 -3.04
N ARG A 192 -36.71 31.39 -1.92
CA ARG A 192 -37.97 31.55 -1.17
C ARG A 192 -38.16 32.97 -0.66
N GLY A 193 -37.11 33.58 -0.10
CA GLY A 193 -37.15 34.97 0.35
C GLY A 193 -37.42 35.96 -0.78
N ALA A 194 -36.73 35.80 -1.92
CA ALA A 194 -36.94 36.62 -3.11
C ALA A 194 -38.37 36.48 -3.67
N ALA A 195 -38.86 35.25 -3.83
CA ALA A 195 -40.22 34.99 -4.27
C ALA A 195 -41.26 35.59 -3.32
N HIS A 196 -41.05 35.47 -2.01
CA HIS A 196 -41.90 36.06 -1.00
C HIS A 196 -41.96 37.59 -1.12
N ASN A 197 -40.80 38.25 -1.25
CA ASN A 197 -40.72 39.70 -1.44
C ASN A 197 -41.43 40.16 -2.71
N ILE A 198 -41.22 39.45 -3.84
CA ILE A 198 -41.91 39.74 -5.10
C ILE A 198 -43.43 39.61 -4.93
N ALA A 199 -43.90 38.55 -4.26
CA ALA A 199 -45.32 38.34 -3.99
C ALA A 199 -45.89 39.46 -3.09
N MET A 200 -45.18 39.84 -2.03
CA MET A 200 -45.60 40.93 -1.14
C MET A 200 -45.64 42.28 -1.85
N ASN A 201 -44.65 42.60 -2.68
CA ASN A 201 -44.64 43.83 -3.48
C ASN A 201 -45.78 43.86 -4.50
N ARG A 202 -46.06 42.73 -5.18
CA ARG A 202 -47.21 42.61 -6.09
C ARG A 202 -48.53 42.79 -5.36
N LEU A 203 -48.69 42.19 -4.18
CA LEU A 203 -49.88 42.32 -3.35
C LEU A 203 -50.04 43.76 -2.85
N GLY A 204 -48.96 44.41 -2.39
CA GLY A 204 -48.93 45.81 -2.00
C GLY A 204 -49.39 46.72 -3.13
N ARG A 205 -48.77 46.59 -4.31
CA ARG A 205 -49.15 47.37 -5.50
C ARG A 205 -50.59 47.11 -5.95
N SER A 206 -51.07 45.86 -5.87
CA SER A 206 -52.46 45.53 -6.17
C SER A 206 -53.43 46.20 -5.18
N ARG A 207 -53.08 46.25 -3.89
CA ARG A 207 -53.86 46.97 -2.86
C ARG A 207 -53.85 48.48 -3.08
N GLU A 208 -52.71 49.05 -3.44
CA GLU A 208 -52.61 50.48 -3.78
C GLU A 208 -53.48 50.83 -5.00
N ILE A 209 -53.42 50.05 -6.07
CA ILE A 209 -54.27 50.23 -7.26
C ILE A 209 -55.74 50.07 -6.90
N ALA A 210 -56.09 49.07 -6.09
CA ALA A 210 -57.47 48.88 -5.63
C ALA A 210 -57.96 50.03 -4.73
N GLY A 211 -57.08 50.58 -3.89
CA GLY A 211 -57.36 51.77 -3.08
C GLY A 211 -57.59 53.00 -3.95
N ALA A 212 -56.68 53.28 -4.88
CA ALA A 212 -56.80 54.37 -5.84
C ALA A 212 -58.06 54.24 -6.73
N ALA A 213 -58.41 53.02 -7.14
CA ALA A 213 -59.65 52.76 -7.89
C ALA A 213 -60.90 53.04 -7.04
N HIS A 214 -60.91 52.62 -5.76
CA HIS A 214 -62.01 52.95 -4.85
C HIS A 214 -62.13 54.45 -4.59
N ASP A 215 -61.01 55.15 -4.40
CA ASP A 215 -61.01 56.59 -4.16
C ASP A 215 -61.44 57.37 -5.41
N ALA A 216 -60.97 56.98 -6.60
CA ALA A 216 -61.45 57.52 -7.86
C ALA A 216 -62.96 57.25 -8.05
N HIS A 217 -63.44 56.05 -7.69
CA HIS A 217 -64.86 55.74 -7.71
C HIS A 217 -65.66 56.65 -6.76
N ARG A 218 -65.16 56.88 -5.53
CA ARG A 218 -65.77 57.81 -4.57
C ARG A 218 -65.79 59.23 -5.12
N GLN A 219 -64.68 59.72 -5.68
CA GLN A 219 -64.61 61.04 -6.32
C GLN A 219 -65.62 61.18 -7.46
N ILE A 220 -65.77 60.16 -8.32
CA ILE A 220 -66.78 60.16 -9.39
C ILE A 220 -68.19 60.25 -8.80
N LEU A 221 -68.50 59.48 -7.75
CA LEU A 221 -69.79 59.55 -7.06
C LEU A 221 -70.04 60.92 -6.45
N ASP A 222 -69.02 61.53 -5.81
CA ASP A 222 -69.10 62.88 -5.25
C ASP A 222 -69.30 63.93 -6.36
N HIS A 223 -68.58 63.83 -7.49
CA HIS A 223 -68.77 64.69 -8.66
C HIS A 223 -70.17 64.55 -9.27
N LEU A 224 -70.70 63.33 -9.37
CA LEU A 224 -72.09 63.10 -9.82
C LEU A 224 -73.10 63.65 -8.81
N GLY A 225 -72.81 63.59 -7.50
CA GLY A 225 -73.59 64.23 -6.45
C GLY A 225 -73.61 65.75 -6.58
N ALA A 226 -72.45 66.36 -6.79
CA ALA A 226 -72.30 67.80 -7.03
C ALA A 226 -73.00 68.23 -8.32
N LEU A 227 -72.87 67.47 -9.41
CA LEU A 227 -73.59 67.72 -10.67
C LEU A 227 -75.11 67.62 -10.47
N ARG A 228 -75.60 66.63 -9.72
CA ARG A 228 -77.01 66.51 -9.38
C ARG A 228 -77.48 67.74 -8.59
N GLN A 229 -76.68 68.22 -7.64
CA GLN A 229 -76.99 69.41 -6.87
C GLN A 229 -77.00 70.67 -7.76
N HIS A 230 -75.98 70.88 -8.60
CA HIS A 230 -75.95 71.98 -9.57
C HIS A 230 -77.13 71.98 -10.55
N LEU A 231 -77.54 70.80 -11.03
CA LEU A 231 -78.76 70.67 -11.85
C LEU A 231 -80.04 70.95 -11.05
N GLY A 232 -80.04 70.66 -9.75
CA GLY A 232 -81.13 71.00 -8.84
C GLY A 232 -81.20 72.49 -8.49
N ASP A 233 -80.05 73.17 -8.40
CA ASP A 233 -79.94 74.60 -8.11
C ASP A 233 -80.13 75.47 -9.38
N LEU A 234 -79.97 74.89 -10.57
CA LEU A 234 -80.18 75.53 -11.87
C LEU A 234 -81.56 76.22 -12.03
N PRO A 235 -82.70 75.61 -11.64
CA PRO A 235 -83.99 76.30 -11.68
C PRO A 235 -84.06 77.50 -10.73
N ASP A 236 -83.39 77.48 -9.58
CA ASP A 236 -83.32 78.63 -8.67
C ASP A 236 -82.39 79.72 -9.23
N ALA A 237 -81.30 79.34 -9.90
CA ALA A 237 -80.37 80.26 -10.56
C ALA A 237 -80.93 80.87 -11.86
N LEU A 238 -81.87 80.18 -12.52
CA LEU A 238 -82.62 80.66 -13.69
C LEU A 238 -83.96 81.31 -13.32
N ALA A 239 -84.32 81.35 -12.03
CA ALA A 239 -85.47 82.10 -11.58
C ALA A 239 -85.22 83.59 -11.82
N LEU A 240 -86.11 84.23 -12.59
CA LEU A 240 -86.08 85.67 -12.85
C LEU A 240 -85.96 86.43 -11.52
N SER A 241 -85.01 87.37 -11.43
CA SER A 241 -84.88 88.23 -10.26
C SER A 241 -86.13 89.10 -10.10
N GLY A 242 -86.43 89.57 -8.87
CA GLY A 242 -87.62 90.39 -8.61
C GLY A 242 -87.76 91.60 -9.53
N ASP A 243 -86.62 92.24 -9.87
CA ASP A 243 -86.56 93.38 -10.78
C ASP A 243 -86.81 92.98 -12.26
N GLU A 244 -86.50 91.75 -12.67
CA GLU A 244 -86.78 91.22 -14.01
C GLU A 244 -88.22 90.75 -14.17
N LEU A 245 -88.85 90.29 -13.09
CA LEU A 245 -90.28 89.96 -13.03
C LEU A 245 -91.17 91.21 -13.13
N ASP A 246 -90.71 92.35 -12.59
CA ASP A 246 -91.38 93.65 -12.69
C ASP A 246 -91.32 94.24 -14.12
N LEU A 247 -90.24 93.95 -14.87
CA LEU A 247 -90.06 94.39 -16.26
C LEU A 247 -90.89 93.59 -17.28
N VAL A 248 -91.24 92.34 -16.98
CA VAL A 248 -91.99 91.46 -17.90
C VAL A 248 -93.51 91.68 -17.79
N ASN A 249 -94.00 92.30 -16.71
CA ASN A 249 -95.43 92.43 -16.41
C ASN A 249 -96.01 93.86 -16.58
N ALA A 250 -95.26 94.83 -17.10
CA ALA A 250 -95.73 96.22 -17.26
C ALA A 250 -96.62 96.43 -18.51
N ASP A 251 -97.70 97.21 -18.39
CA ASP A 251 -98.53 97.70 -19.51
C ASP A 251 -98.28 99.20 -19.80
N ASP A 252 -98.69 99.69 -20.99
CA ASP A 252 -98.45 101.06 -21.50
C ASP A 252 -98.79 102.20 -20.51
N SER A 253 -99.68 101.96 -19.53
CA SER A 253 -100.03 102.93 -18.48
C SER A 253 -99.00 103.02 -17.36
N ASP A 254 -98.25 101.94 -17.10
CA ASP A 254 -97.16 101.88 -16.12
C ASP A 254 -95.86 102.49 -16.67
N ASP A 255 -95.62 102.42 -17.98
CA ASP A 255 -94.46 103.02 -18.65
C ASP A 255 -94.40 104.55 -18.47
N LEU A 256 -95.57 105.22 -18.50
CA LEU A 256 -95.68 106.66 -18.22
C LEU A 256 -95.40 107.01 -16.75
N THR A 257 -95.65 106.09 -15.82
CA THR A 257 -95.34 106.31 -14.39
C THR A 257 -93.86 106.09 -14.09
N LEU A 258 -93.22 105.12 -14.75
CA LEU A 258 -91.77 104.89 -14.67
C LEU A 258 -90.97 106.06 -15.28
N LEU A 259 -91.38 106.57 -16.44
CA LEU A 259 -90.72 107.70 -17.10
C LEU A 259 -90.89 109.04 -16.36
N ASN A 260 -92.03 109.27 -15.71
CA ASN A 260 -92.27 110.49 -14.94
C ASN A 260 -91.79 110.41 -13.47
N ARG A 261 -91.21 109.28 -13.02
CA ARG A 261 -90.75 109.07 -11.63
C ARG A 261 -89.64 110.04 -11.20
N THR A 262 -88.91 110.63 -12.15
CA THR A 262 -87.79 111.54 -11.89
C THR A 262 -87.93 112.92 -12.57
N LEU A 263 -89.10 113.24 -13.14
CA LEU A 263 -89.34 114.47 -13.92
C LEU A 263 -90.41 115.36 -13.26
N ASP A 264 -90.15 116.67 -13.13
CA ASP A 264 -91.06 117.61 -12.45
C ASP A 264 -91.31 118.88 -13.27
N GLY A 265 -92.54 119.42 -13.23
CA GLY A 265 -92.92 120.63 -13.96
C GLY A 265 -93.26 120.44 -15.46
N ARG A 266 -92.97 121.46 -16.29
CA ARG A 266 -93.38 121.56 -17.72
C ARG A 266 -92.84 120.45 -18.63
N ASP A 267 -91.96 119.59 -18.11
CA ASP A 267 -91.28 118.51 -18.84
C ASP A 267 -91.92 117.12 -18.61
N ARG A 268 -93.12 117.04 -18.00
CA ARG A 268 -93.87 115.78 -17.88
C ARG A 268 -94.49 115.35 -19.20
N PHE A 269 -94.30 114.09 -19.56
CA PHE A 269 -94.90 113.49 -20.75
C PHE A 269 -96.39 113.22 -20.53
N VAL A 270 -97.22 113.70 -21.46
CA VAL A 270 -98.68 113.49 -21.49
C VAL A 270 -99.03 112.60 -22.68
N SER A 271 -99.91 111.62 -22.45
CA SER A 271 -100.37 110.66 -23.47
C SER A 271 -101.07 111.35 -24.64
N ALA A 272 -100.60 111.10 -25.87
CA ALA A 272 -101.22 111.57 -27.10
C ALA A 272 -102.28 110.58 -27.62
N ASP A 273 -103.43 111.11 -28.00
CA ASP A 273 -104.63 110.43 -28.51
C ASP A 273 -104.35 109.56 -29.77
N PRO A 274 -104.98 108.38 -29.94
CA PRO A 274 -104.55 107.33 -30.84
C PRO A 274 -105.18 107.48 -32.22
N SER A 275 -104.64 108.37 -33.05
CA SER A 275 -104.91 108.34 -34.49
C SER A 275 -103.82 109.05 -35.30
N ARG A 276 -102.68 108.38 -35.50
CA ARG A 276 -101.80 108.69 -36.63
C ARG A 276 -100.86 107.52 -36.94
N THR A 277 -101.19 106.85 -38.04
CA THR A 277 -100.34 105.92 -38.78
C THR A 277 -99.25 106.69 -39.52
N ASP A 278 -97.97 106.39 -39.27
CA ASP A 278 -96.99 106.40 -40.36
C ASP A 278 -95.83 105.44 -40.11
N THR A 279 -95.51 104.70 -41.16
CA THR A 279 -94.59 103.57 -41.26
C THR A 279 -93.13 104.01 -41.49
N ARG A 280 -92.15 103.30 -40.88
CA ARG A 280 -90.89 102.95 -41.58
C ARG A 280 -90.09 101.85 -40.87
N ALA A 281 -89.54 100.96 -41.70
CA ALA A 281 -88.80 99.75 -41.40
C ALA A 281 -87.27 99.96 -41.34
N ALA A 282 -86.57 99.03 -40.66
CA ALA A 282 -85.19 98.52 -40.86
C ALA A 282 -84.68 97.94 -39.50
N GLU A 283 -83.87 96.90 -39.36
CA GLU A 283 -83.20 95.95 -40.26
C GLU A 283 -82.65 94.83 -39.35
N ALA A 284 -82.56 93.61 -39.89
CA ALA A 284 -81.87 92.49 -39.27
C ALA A 284 -80.35 92.63 -39.49
N THR A 285 -79.53 92.13 -38.55
CA THR A 285 -78.12 91.86 -38.82
C THR A 285 -77.70 90.53 -38.21
N ASP A 286 -77.22 89.68 -39.10
CA ASP A 286 -76.73 88.33 -38.97
C ASP A 286 -75.20 88.39 -39.02
N VAL A 287 -74.48 87.63 -38.18
CA VAL A 287 -73.02 87.39 -38.36
C VAL A 287 -72.66 85.99 -37.86
N LEU A 288 -72.40 85.10 -38.82
CA LEU A 288 -71.57 83.89 -38.71
C LEU A 288 -70.16 84.17 -39.27
N ASP A 289 -69.12 83.68 -38.59
CA ASP A 289 -67.87 83.08 -39.12
C ASP A 289 -66.94 82.76 -37.91
N ALA A 290 -66.12 81.71 -37.81
CA ALA A 290 -65.48 80.87 -38.82
C ALA A 290 -65.07 79.47 -38.28
N ILE A 291 -64.93 78.56 -39.25
CA ILE A 291 -64.40 77.18 -39.32
C ILE A 291 -62.86 77.21 -39.01
N SER A 292 -62.12 76.19 -38.51
CA SER A 292 -61.86 74.87 -39.10
C SER A 292 -60.96 73.94 -38.24
N ASP A 293 -61.16 72.62 -38.44
CA ASP A 293 -60.19 71.50 -38.61
C ASP A 293 -59.24 71.08 -37.45
N GLU A 294 -58.75 69.84 -37.31
CA GLU A 294 -58.83 68.59 -38.10
C GLU A 294 -58.49 67.41 -37.17
N TYR A 295 -59.01 66.22 -37.49
CA TYR A 295 -58.55 64.92 -37.02
C TYR A 295 -57.26 64.51 -37.76
N SER A 296 -56.31 63.83 -37.09
CA SER A 296 -55.54 62.75 -37.73
C SER A 296 -54.96 61.77 -36.70
N ASP A 297 -55.10 60.50 -37.05
CA ASP A 297 -54.67 59.27 -36.38
C ASP A 297 -53.20 58.92 -36.67
N ASP A 298 -52.72 57.89 -35.96
CA ASP A 298 -51.56 57.02 -36.18
C ASP A 298 -50.14 57.50 -35.80
N ASP A 299 -49.53 56.80 -34.82
CA ASP A 299 -48.27 56.07 -35.06
C ASP A 299 -47.96 55.06 -33.92
N TYR A 300 -47.96 53.77 -34.27
CA TYR A 300 -47.41 52.67 -33.48
C TYR A 300 -45.93 52.51 -33.84
N ASP A 301 -45.00 52.77 -32.91
CA ASP A 301 -43.61 52.36 -33.08
C ASP A 301 -43.18 51.35 -32.01
N ALA A 302 -42.76 50.19 -32.51
CA ALA A 302 -42.30 49.04 -31.77
C ALA A 302 -40.79 48.93 -31.94
N LYS A 303 -40.02 48.96 -30.84
CA LYS A 303 -38.74 48.25 -30.66
C LYS A 303 -38.16 48.52 -29.27
N HIS A 304 -37.98 47.45 -28.49
CA HIS A 304 -36.70 47.13 -27.83
C HIS A 304 -36.82 45.81 -27.05
N TYR A 305 -36.22 44.74 -27.57
CA TYR A 305 -35.62 43.71 -26.72
C TYR A 305 -34.50 42.97 -27.44
N GLY A 306 -33.35 42.95 -26.79
CA GLY A 306 -32.26 41.98 -26.85
C GLY A 306 -31.55 42.05 -25.50
N PRO A 307 -30.72 41.06 -25.06
CA PRO A 307 -29.91 40.20 -25.93
C PRO A 307 -29.70 38.74 -25.42
N SER A 308 -28.86 37.98 -26.18
CA SER A 308 -27.99 36.86 -25.73
C SER A 308 -28.66 35.50 -25.45
N SER A 309 -28.07 34.32 -25.64
CA SER A 309 -26.76 33.85 -26.10
C SER A 309 -26.80 32.32 -26.24
N LYS A 310 -26.12 31.79 -27.27
CA LYS A 310 -25.49 30.45 -27.41
C LYS A 310 -25.96 29.30 -26.50
N ASP A 311 -26.70 28.36 -27.11
CA ASP A 311 -26.69 26.95 -26.70
C ASP A 311 -25.63 26.20 -27.52
N GLY A 312 -24.57 25.77 -26.84
CA GLY A 312 -23.66 24.74 -27.30
C GLY A 312 -24.11 23.41 -26.71
N ALA A 313 -24.66 22.54 -27.55
CA ALA A 313 -24.83 21.13 -27.25
C ALA A 313 -23.48 20.43 -27.46
N ASP A 314 -22.83 20.04 -26.37
CA ASP A 314 -21.75 19.06 -26.39
C ASP A 314 -22.25 17.81 -25.68
N SER A 315 -22.45 16.75 -26.48
CA SER A 315 -22.89 15.45 -26.02
C SER A 315 -21.69 14.59 -25.63
N ALA A 316 -21.75 14.13 -24.39
CA ALA A 316 -21.05 13.03 -23.76
C ALA A 316 -20.50 11.92 -24.69
N THR A 317 -19.22 11.59 -24.46
CA THR A 317 -18.64 10.25 -24.25
C THR A 317 -19.44 9.02 -24.71
N ALA A 318 -18.84 8.27 -25.64
CA ALA A 318 -18.59 6.83 -25.52
C ALA A 318 -17.37 6.47 -26.39
#